data_AF-A0A8J7W1F0-F1
#
_entry.id   AF-A0A8J7W1F0-F1
#
_cell.length_a   1.000
_cell.length_b   1.000
_cell.length_c   1.000
_cell.angle_alpha   90.00
_cell.angle_beta   90.00
_cell.angle_gamma   90.00
#
_symmetry.space_group_name_H-M   'P 1'
#
loop_
_entity.id
_entity.type
_entity.pdbx_description
1 polymer ?
#
loop_
_entity_poly.entity_id
_entity_poly.type
_entity_poly.pdbx_seq_one_letter_code
_entity_poly.pdbx_strand_id
1 'polypeptide(L)'
;MNNKNIEVWQDMKGYDGYQISNLGRARKIYNGKILKPVFRKDFNGMCYRMEIGKGLYSTRLISVLMDINFNGKEDRLQRKAKAKYVDFLDNDEWFDIPDYEGLYKINRNGDVINRKGRLISKHKHKKYIRINLYKDGKEKSWRLHRLVAITFIPNPNNYLEVNHKDEDPSNNTVNNLEWCTGAYNLWYSSKAEREKRLRERLSA
;
A
#
# COMPACT_ATOMS: atom_id res chain seq x y z
N MET A 1 -1.50 -33.90 -26.47
CA MET A 1 -0.46 -33.79 -25.42
C MET A 1 -0.53 -32.39 -24.81
N ASN A 2 -0.85 -32.29 -23.52
CA ASN A 2 -1.14 -31.04 -22.81
C ASN A 2 0.16 -30.24 -22.58
N ASN A 3 0.36 -29.14 -23.32
CA ASN A 3 1.54 -28.28 -23.22
C ASN A 3 1.41 -27.27 -22.06
N LYS A 4 0.93 -27.71 -20.88
CA LYS A 4 0.52 -26.81 -19.78
C LYS A 4 1.62 -26.39 -18.80
N ASN A 5 2.88 -26.81 -18.98
CA ASN A 5 3.94 -26.61 -17.98
C ASN A 5 5.24 -25.96 -18.48
N ILE A 6 5.25 -25.30 -19.64
CA ILE A 6 6.47 -24.61 -20.12
C ILE A 6 6.68 -23.31 -19.31
N GLU A 7 7.84 -23.22 -18.66
CA GLU A 7 8.27 -22.00 -17.96
C GLU A 7 8.78 -20.97 -19.00
N VAL A 8 8.08 -19.85 -19.13
CA VAL A 8 8.37 -18.77 -20.09
C VAL A 8 9.01 -17.61 -19.35
N TRP A 9 10.06 -17.01 -19.93
CA TRP A 9 10.84 -15.91 -19.35
C TRP A 9 10.66 -14.61 -20.15
N GLN A 10 10.56 -13.48 -19.46
CA GLN A 10 10.45 -12.13 -20.04
C GLN A 10 11.40 -11.15 -19.36
N ASP A 11 11.88 -10.14 -20.10
CA ASP A 11 12.77 -9.11 -19.57
C ASP A 11 12.02 -8.17 -18.62
N MET A 12 12.69 -7.79 -17.52
CA MET A 12 12.09 -6.91 -16.52
C MET A 12 12.29 -5.43 -16.91
N LYS A 13 11.20 -4.74 -17.27
CA LYS A 13 11.23 -3.31 -17.63
C LYS A 13 11.85 -2.47 -16.49
N GLY A 14 12.89 -1.69 -16.81
CA GLY A 14 13.61 -0.86 -15.86
C GLY A 14 14.73 -1.58 -15.07
N TYR A 15 14.99 -2.86 -15.36
CA TYR A 15 16.05 -3.65 -14.73
C TYR A 15 16.83 -4.43 -15.78
N ASP A 16 17.68 -3.71 -16.51
CA ASP A 16 18.53 -4.28 -17.55
C ASP A 16 19.38 -5.43 -16.99
N GLY A 17 19.39 -6.55 -17.72
CA GLY A 17 20.12 -7.75 -17.31
C GLY A 17 19.34 -8.72 -16.40
N TYR A 18 18.03 -8.50 -16.19
CA TYR A 18 17.17 -9.40 -15.40
C TYR A 18 15.93 -9.88 -16.17
N GLN A 19 15.54 -11.13 -15.93
CA GLN A 19 14.36 -11.77 -16.48
C GLN A 19 13.47 -12.37 -15.38
N ILE A 20 12.18 -12.43 -15.66
CA ILE A 20 11.16 -13.02 -14.79
C ILE A 20 10.38 -14.11 -15.53
N SER A 21 10.04 -15.20 -14.83
CA SER A 21 9.26 -16.29 -15.39
C SER A 21 7.78 -16.22 -15.06
N ASN A 22 6.94 -16.89 -15.86
CA ASN A 22 5.52 -17.13 -15.56
C ASN A 22 5.25 -17.90 -14.25
N LEU A 23 6.28 -18.47 -13.62
CA LEU A 23 6.20 -19.12 -12.31
C LEU A 23 6.68 -18.20 -11.17
N GLY A 24 6.96 -16.93 -11.47
CA GLY A 24 7.38 -15.93 -10.48
C GLY A 24 8.84 -16.06 -10.05
N ARG A 25 9.68 -16.75 -10.85
CA ARG A 25 11.13 -16.82 -10.61
C ARG A 25 11.81 -15.65 -11.32
N ALA A 26 12.82 -15.05 -10.70
CA ALA A 26 13.68 -14.06 -11.36
C ALA A 26 15.06 -14.65 -11.62
N ARG A 27 15.70 -14.27 -12.72
CA ARG A 27 17.08 -14.69 -13.05
C ARG A 27 17.89 -13.53 -13.62
N LYS A 28 19.20 -13.63 -13.52
CA LYS A 28 20.13 -12.76 -14.24
C LYS A 28 20.27 -13.26 -15.68
N ILE A 29 20.16 -12.38 -16.67
CA ILE A 29 20.26 -12.75 -18.10
C ILE A 29 21.66 -13.26 -18.41
N TYR A 30 22.70 -12.57 -17.93
CA TYR A 30 24.09 -12.81 -18.32
C TYR A 30 24.66 -14.17 -17.88
N ASN A 31 24.14 -14.79 -16.82
CA ASN A 31 24.61 -16.09 -16.34
C ASN A 31 23.49 -17.07 -15.99
N GLY A 32 22.24 -16.74 -16.29
CA GLY A 32 21.07 -17.57 -16.01
C GLY A 32 20.78 -17.83 -14.53
N LYS A 33 21.53 -17.22 -13.59
CA LYS A 33 21.41 -17.51 -12.16
C LYS A 33 20.04 -17.09 -11.65
N ILE A 34 19.27 -18.07 -11.18
CA ILE A 34 17.98 -17.85 -10.50
C ILE A 34 18.24 -17.15 -9.16
N LEU A 35 17.52 -16.06 -8.93
CA LEU A 35 17.57 -15.28 -7.70
C LEU A 35 16.78 -16.00 -6.61
N LYS A 36 17.38 -16.10 -5.43
CA LYS A 36 16.71 -16.65 -4.25
C LYS A 36 15.98 -15.54 -3.51
N PRO A 37 14.68 -15.71 -3.21
CA PRO A 37 14.02 -14.77 -2.33
C PRO A 37 14.63 -14.87 -0.92
N VAL A 38 14.85 -13.71 -0.31
CA VAL A 38 15.27 -13.54 1.06
C VAL A 38 14.04 -13.36 1.93
N PHE A 39 13.91 -14.19 2.97
CA PHE A 39 12.87 -14.00 3.97
C PHE A 39 13.16 -12.76 4.81
N ARG A 40 12.21 -11.82 4.85
CA ARG A 40 12.32 -10.61 5.67
C ARG A 40 11.00 -10.40 6.42
N LYS A 41 11.10 -10.09 7.70
CA LYS A 41 9.95 -9.63 8.49
C LYS A 41 9.57 -8.23 8.03
N ASP A 42 8.32 -8.05 7.59
CA ASP A 42 7.71 -6.74 7.34
C ASP A 42 6.57 -6.49 8.35
N PHE A 43 5.90 -5.34 8.21
CA PHE A 43 4.86 -4.90 9.14
C PHE A 43 3.55 -5.70 9.01
N ASN A 44 3.35 -6.40 7.89
CA ASN A 44 2.18 -7.26 7.65
C ASN A 44 2.48 -8.74 7.96
N GLY A 45 3.69 -9.06 8.42
CA GLY A 45 4.12 -10.39 8.80
C GLY A 45 5.41 -10.81 8.10
N MET A 46 5.44 -12.06 7.65
CA MET A 46 6.60 -12.65 7.01
C MET A 46 6.47 -12.47 5.48
N CYS A 47 7.37 -11.72 4.85
CA CYS A 47 7.36 -11.53 3.39
C CYS A 47 8.65 -12.07 2.77
N TYR A 48 8.53 -12.61 1.57
CA TYR A 48 9.69 -12.89 0.75
C TYR A 48 10.06 -11.60 -0.01
N ARG A 49 11.35 -11.27 -0.06
CA ARG A 49 11.88 -10.21 -0.91
C ARG A 49 12.91 -10.75 -1.90
N MET A 50 13.00 -10.22 -3.11
CA MET A 50 14.08 -10.48 -4.05
C MET A 50 14.97 -9.25 -4.18
N GLU A 51 16.27 -9.49 -4.14
CA GLU A 51 17.28 -8.47 -4.38
C GLU A 51 17.63 -8.45 -5.87
N ILE A 52 17.31 -7.34 -6.54
CA ILE A 52 17.52 -7.14 -7.97
C ILE A 52 18.34 -5.85 -8.12
N GLY A 53 19.54 -5.96 -8.69
CA GLY A 53 20.51 -4.85 -8.75
C GLY A 53 20.88 -4.35 -7.34
N LYS A 54 20.63 -3.07 -7.07
CA LYS A 54 20.80 -2.42 -5.76
C LYS A 54 19.47 -2.28 -4.97
N GLY A 55 18.37 -2.85 -5.48
CA GLY A 55 17.02 -2.72 -4.91
C GLY A 55 16.50 -3.99 -4.23
N LEU A 56 15.57 -3.83 -3.28
CA LEU A 56 14.88 -4.90 -2.55
C LEU A 56 13.38 -4.89 -2.89
N TYR A 57 12.90 -5.94 -3.54
CA TYR A 57 11.52 -6.04 -4.01
C TYR A 57 10.75 -7.09 -3.24
N SER A 58 9.51 -6.83 -2.84
CA SER A 58 8.63 -7.90 -2.33
C SER A 58 8.39 -8.93 -3.45
N THR A 59 8.39 -10.23 -3.16
CA THR A 59 8.02 -11.25 -4.17
C THR A 59 6.60 -11.12 -4.66
N ARG A 60 5.73 -10.42 -3.91
CA ARG A 60 4.42 -9.99 -4.39
C ARG A 60 4.52 -9.07 -5.60
N LEU A 61 5.56 -8.23 -5.70
CA LEU A 61 5.83 -7.37 -6.86
C LEU A 61 6.25 -8.19 -8.10
N ILE A 62 6.85 -9.37 -7.90
CA ILE A 62 7.30 -10.26 -8.98
C ILE A 62 6.14 -11.08 -9.53
N SER A 63 5.19 -11.54 -8.70
CA SER A 63 3.92 -12.10 -9.23
C SER A 63 3.07 -11.09 -10.03
N VAL A 64 3.45 -9.82 -9.97
CA VAL A 64 2.64 -8.65 -10.30
C VAL A 64 3.22 -7.85 -11.48
N LEU A 65 4.53 -7.93 -11.74
CA LEU A 65 5.17 -7.49 -12.99
C LEU A 65 4.70 -8.29 -14.23
N MET A 66 3.87 -9.31 -14.04
CA MET A 66 3.25 -10.10 -15.12
C MET A 66 1.99 -9.44 -15.67
N ASP A 67 2.13 -8.25 -16.26
CA ASP A 67 1.30 -7.90 -17.42
C ASP A 67 1.73 -8.78 -18.60
N ILE A 68 1.50 -10.09 -18.52
CA ILE A 68 1.56 -10.92 -19.72
C ILE A 68 0.23 -10.72 -20.43
N ASN A 69 0.24 -9.84 -21.42
CA ASN A 69 -0.75 -9.80 -22.50
C ASN A 69 -0.90 -11.22 -23.08
N PHE A 70 -1.86 -11.97 -22.57
CA PHE A 70 -2.38 -13.15 -23.24
C PHE A 70 -3.68 -12.76 -23.92
N ASN A 71 -3.76 -13.01 -25.22
CA ASN A 71 -4.94 -12.85 -26.07
C ASN A 71 -6.10 -13.74 -25.59
N GLY A 72 -6.73 -13.37 -24.47
CA GLY A 72 -7.86 -14.06 -23.88
C GLY A 72 -8.61 -13.12 -22.94
N LYS A 73 -9.95 -13.21 -22.94
CA LYS A 73 -10.81 -12.36 -22.10
C LYS A 73 -10.37 -12.46 -20.64
N GLU A 74 -10.12 -11.29 -20.06
CA GLU A 74 -9.72 -11.10 -18.66
C GLU A 74 -10.71 -11.77 -17.69
N ASP A 75 -10.22 -12.67 -16.85
CA ASP A 75 -11.06 -13.42 -15.89
C ASP A 75 -11.26 -12.66 -14.55
N ARG A 76 -12.19 -13.14 -13.72
CA ARG A 76 -12.55 -12.54 -12.42
C ARG A 76 -11.39 -12.50 -11.42
N LEU A 77 -10.51 -13.51 -11.42
CA LEU A 77 -9.33 -13.57 -10.56
C LEU A 77 -8.26 -12.57 -11.05
N GLN A 78 -8.08 -12.44 -12.37
CA GLN A 78 -7.20 -11.45 -12.98
C GLN A 78 -7.65 -10.02 -12.65
N ARG A 79 -8.95 -9.72 -12.71
CA ARG A 79 -9.49 -8.40 -12.29
C ARG A 79 -9.26 -8.10 -10.81
N LYS A 80 -9.50 -9.07 -9.93
CA LYS A 80 -9.22 -8.91 -8.50
C LYS A 80 -7.73 -8.72 -8.21
N ALA A 81 -6.86 -9.45 -8.92
CA ALA A 81 -5.42 -9.31 -8.80
C ALA A 81 -4.92 -7.95 -9.32
N LYS A 82 -5.44 -7.47 -10.46
CA LYS A 82 -5.15 -6.14 -11.02
C LYS A 82 -5.64 -5.00 -10.13
N ALA A 83 -6.86 -5.07 -9.62
CA ALA A 83 -7.36 -4.06 -8.67
C ALA A 83 -6.46 -3.99 -7.42
N LYS A 84 -6.08 -5.15 -6.89
CA LYS A 84 -5.13 -5.24 -5.76
C LYS A 84 -3.71 -4.78 -6.11
N TYR A 85 -3.31 -4.84 -7.37
CA TYR A 85 -2.02 -4.38 -7.90
C TYR A 85 -1.96 -2.88 -8.10
N VAL A 86 -2.98 -2.28 -8.74
CA VAL A 86 -3.08 -0.82 -8.90
C VAL A 86 -3.06 -0.16 -7.52
N ASP A 87 -3.83 -0.72 -6.57
CA ASP A 87 -3.75 -0.30 -5.17
C ASP A 87 -2.31 -0.43 -4.63
N PHE A 88 -1.58 -1.51 -4.92
CA PHE A 88 -0.21 -1.73 -4.40
C PHE A 88 0.88 -0.85 -5.04
N LEU A 89 0.81 -0.52 -6.33
CA LEU A 89 1.79 0.36 -6.99
C LEU A 89 1.66 1.82 -6.56
N ASP A 90 0.42 2.30 -6.44
CA ASP A 90 0.16 3.66 -5.92
C ASP A 90 0.61 3.80 -4.45
N ASN A 91 0.86 2.68 -3.77
CA ASN A 91 1.18 2.59 -2.34
C ASN A 91 2.67 2.59 -2.00
N ASP A 92 3.59 2.41 -2.96
CA ASP A 92 5.05 2.43 -2.74
C ASP A 92 5.70 3.78 -3.05
N GLU A 93 4.93 4.75 -3.55
CA GLU A 93 5.38 6.13 -3.76
C GLU A 93 5.44 6.92 -2.45
N TRP A 94 6.50 7.71 -2.29
CA TRP A 94 6.77 8.51 -1.10
C TRP A 94 6.61 9.99 -1.39
N PHE A 95 5.66 10.62 -0.71
CA PHE A 95 5.30 12.03 -0.88
C PHE A 95 5.75 12.83 0.32
N ASP A 96 6.23 14.05 0.10
CA ASP A 96 6.54 14.96 1.19
C ASP A 96 5.28 15.25 2.01
N ILE A 97 5.44 15.22 3.33
CA ILE A 97 4.36 15.55 4.25
C ILE A 97 4.23 17.07 4.32
N PRO A 98 3.04 17.65 4.12
CA PRO A 98 2.82 19.08 4.25
C PRO A 98 3.30 19.61 5.61
N ASP A 99 3.98 20.76 5.60
CA ASP A 99 4.72 21.37 6.73
C ASP A 99 5.98 20.61 7.18
N TYR A 100 6.34 19.50 6.56
CA TYR A 100 7.51 18.68 6.89
C TYR A 100 8.34 18.34 5.64
N GLU A 101 8.28 19.20 4.63
CA GLU A 101 8.89 18.98 3.33
C GLU A 101 10.40 18.76 3.45
N GLY A 102 10.85 17.74 2.72
CA GLY A 102 12.22 17.28 2.77
C GLY A 102 12.58 16.58 4.06
N LEU A 103 11.87 16.73 5.20
CA LEU A 103 12.14 16.06 6.50
C LEU A 103 11.56 14.65 6.58
N TYR A 104 10.31 14.51 6.16
CA TYR A 104 9.56 13.27 6.23
C TYR A 104 8.75 13.05 4.97
N LYS A 105 8.58 11.77 4.62
CA LYS A 105 7.71 11.35 3.54
C LYS A 105 6.70 10.33 4.02
N ILE A 106 5.51 10.34 3.41
CA ILE A 106 4.41 9.43 3.69
C ILE A 106 3.97 8.75 2.39
N ASN A 107 3.52 7.50 2.47
CA ASN A 107 2.87 6.81 1.35
C ASN A 107 1.36 6.67 1.59
N ARG A 108 0.63 6.18 0.58
CA ARG A 108 -0.84 6.03 0.63
C ARG A 108 -1.32 4.96 1.63
N ASN A 109 -0.43 4.11 2.14
CA ASN A 109 -0.71 3.17 3.25
C ASN A 109 -0.59 3.81 4.64
N GLY A 110 -0.09 5.05 4.72
CA GLY A 110 0.20 5.72 5.98
C GLY A 110 1.48 5.22 6.65
N ASP A 111 2.43 4.69 5.90
CA ASP A 111 3.81 4.52 6.36
C ASP A 111 4.57 5.84 6.22
N VAL A 112 5.45 6.14 7.17
CA VAL A 112 6.21 7.40 7.20
C VAL A 112 7.69 7.12 7.37
N ILE A 113 8.53 7.75 6.57
CA ILE A 113 10.00 7.70 6.66
C ILE A 113 10.58 9.08 6.93
N ASN A 114 11.77 9.14 7.53
CA ASN A 114 12.57 10.37 7.59
C ASN A 114 13.50 10.53 6.38
N ARG A 115 14.23 11.66 6.35
CA ARG A 115 15.31 11.97 5.37
C ARG A 115 16.30 10.83 5.11
N LYS A 116 16.55 9.98 6.11
CA LYS A 116 17.51 8.87 6.04
C LYS A 116 16.87 7.57 5.55
N GLY A 117 15.61 7.61 5.12
CA GLY A 117 14.84 6.44 4.69
C GLY A 117 14.44 5.51 5.83
N ARG A 118 14.58 5.94 7.09
CA ARG A 118 14.18 5.11 8.25
C ARG A 118 12.69 5.28 8.51
N LEU A 119 12.00 4.16 8.67
CA LEU A 119 10.60 4.17 9.04
C LEU A 119 10.40 4.71 10.46
N ILE A 120 9.39 5.55 10.62
CA ILE A 120 8.99 6.14 11.88
C ILE A 120 7.98 5.22 12.57
N SER A 121 8.22 4.95 13.85
CA SER A 121 7.37 4.09 14.65
C SER A 121 5.97 4.66 14.83
N LYS A 122 4.97 3.79 14.60
CA LYS A 122 3.56 4.04 14.89
C LYS A 122 3.25 3.53 16.29
N HIS A 123 2.40 4.25 17.02
CA HIS A 123 1.91 3.78 18.31
C HIS A 123 0.40 3.97 18.41
N LYS A 124 -0.26 3.05 19.11
CA LYS A 124 -1.69 3.14 19.38
C LYS A 124 -1.91 4.02 20.60
N HIS A 125 -2.80 5.01 20.48
CA HIS A 125 -3.22 5.85 21.59
C HIS A 125 -4.75 5.92 21.62
N LYS A 126 -5.34 5.31 22.65
CA LYS A 126 -6.78 5.03 22.73
C LYS A 126 -7.22 4.24 21.49
N LYS A 127 -8.15 4.77 20.71
CA LYS A 127 -8.63 4.12 19.48
C LYS A 127 -7.76 4.37 18.26
N TYR A 128 -6.94 5.42 18.21
CA TYR A 128 -6.26 5.85 16.97
C TYR A 128 -4.77 5.52 16.95
N ILE A 129 -4.24 5.33 15.74
CA ILE A 129 -2.79 5.29 15.49
C ILE A 129 -2.23 6.72 15.46
N ARG A 130 -1.10 6.92 16.13
CA ARG A 130 -0.35 8.17 16.19
C ARG A 130 1.10 7.97 15.78
N ILE A 131 1.71 9.07 15.37
CA ILE A 131 3.10 9.18 14.99
C ILE A 131 3.66 10.50 15.50
N ASN A 132 4.93 10.51 15.90
CA ASN A 132 5.59 11.72 16.35
C ASN A 132 6.60 12.16 15.29
N LEU A 133 6.51 13.44 14.90
CA LEU A 133 7.40 14.07 13.92
C LEU A 133 8.15 15.22 14.59
N TYR A 134 9.40 15.44 14.18
CA TYR A 134 10.28 16.46 14.74
C TYR A 134 10.60 17.51 13.69
N LYS A 135 10.38 18.79 14.02
CA LYS A 135 10.75 19.93 13.17
C LYS A 135 11.24 21.06 14.07
N ASP A 136 12.35 21.70 13.69
CA ASP A 136 12.93 22.83 14.42
C ASP A 136 13.14 22.57 15.92
N GLY A 137 13.65 21.37 16.25
CA GLY A 137 13.89 20.94 17.63
C GLY A 137 12.63 20.62 18.44
N LYS A 138 11.43 20.73 17.86
CA LYS A 138 10.15 20.47 18.52
C LYS A 138 9.50 19.20 18.01
N GLU A 139 9.02 18.37 18.93
CA GLU A 139 8.22 17.18 18.63
C GLU A 139 6.73 17.55 18.54
N LYS A 140 6.02 16.98 17.55
CA LYS A 140 4.56 17.08 17.43
C LYS A 140 3.96 15.70 17.18
N SER A 141 2.98 15.32 18.01
CA SER A 141 2.23 14.07 17.86
C SER A 141 1.03 14.24 16.93
N TRP A 142 1.06 13.54 15.81
CA TRP A 142 0.02 13.53 14.78
C TRP A 142 -0.85 12.27 14.88
N ARG A 143 -2.15 12.41 14.56
CA ARG A 143 -3.01 11.25 14.28
C ARG A 143 -2.74 10.81 12.85
N LEU A 144 -2.49 9.52 12.64
CA LEU A 144 -2.02 9.03 11.35
C LEU A 144 -3.03 9.25 10.22
N HIS A 145 -4.30 8.89 10.41
CA HIS A 145 -5.36 9.13 9.42
C HIS A 145 -5.46 10.60 8.98
N ARG A 146 -5.28 11.56 9.91
CA ARG A 146 -5.31 12.99 9.56
C ARG A 146 -4.12 13.37 8.70
N LEU A 147 -2.94 12.86 9.04
CA LEU A 147 -1.72 13.10 8.27
C LEU A 147 -1.84 12.56 6.83
N VAL A 148 -2.38 11.34 6.69
CA VAL A 148 -2.68 10.72 5.39
C VAL A 148 -3.70 11.57 4.61
N ALA A 149 -4.82 11.93 5.24
CA ALA A 149 -5.88 12.69 4.58
C ALA A 149 -5.42 14.07 4.12
N ILE A 150 -4.64 14.80 4.94
CA ILE A 150 -4.06 16.11 4.58
C ILE A 150 -3.12 16.00 3.38
N THR A 151 -2.39 14.88 3.27
CA THR A 151 -1.42 14.71 2.19
C THR A 151 -2.08 14.31 0.86
N PHE A 152 -3.12 13.46 0.89
CA PHE A 152 -3.61 12.79 -0.31
C PHE A 152 -5.04 13.13 -0.72
N ILE A 153 -5.86 13.64 0.19
CA ILE A 153 -7.30 13.82 -0.04
C ILE A 153 -7.59 15.32 -0.09
N PRO A 154 -7.95 15.87 -1.25
CA PRO A 154 -8.37 17.26 -1.36
C PRO A 154 -9.50 17.59 -0.38
N ASN A 155 -9.42 18.74 0.27
CA ASN A 155 -10.42 19.22 1.21
C ASN A 155 -11.00 20.57 0.79
N PRO A 156 -11.70 20.65 -0.38
CA PRO A 156 -12.21 21.92 -0.90
C PRO A 156 -13.23 22.58 0.03
N ASN A 157 -13.90 21.80 0.89
CA ASN A 157 -14.92 22.26 1.82
C ASN A 157 -14.38 22.60 3.21
N ASN A 158 -13.05 22.53 3.42
CA ASN A 158 -12.39 22.82 4.70
C ASN A 158 -12.98 22.05 5.91
N TYR A 159 -13.36 20.79 5.69
CA TYR A 159 -13.86 19.92 6.75
C TYR A 159 -12.77 19.66 7.81
N LEU A 160 -13.19 19.63 9.08
CA LEU A 160 -12.28 19.48 10.21
C LEU A 160 -12.05 18.02 10.61
N GLU A 161 -12.92 17.10 10.19
CA GLU A 161 -12.92 15.71 10.61
C GLU A 161 -12.63 14.76 9.46
N VAL A 162 -11.99 13.64 9.79
CA VAL A 162 -11.69 12.55 8.86
C VAL A 162 -12.39 11.30 9.38
N ASN A 163 -13.19 10.68 8.52
CA ASN A 163 -13.90 9.45 8.79
C ASN A 163 -13.11 8.24 8.26
N HIS A 164 -13.29 7.09 8.93
CA HIS A 164 -12.84 5.78 8.48
C HIS A 164 -14.05 5.04 7.92
N LYS A 165 -14.09 4.79 6.60
CA LYS A 165 -15.25 4.19 5.91
C LYS A 165 -15.58 2.78 6.40
N ASP A 166 -14.58 2.04 6.87
CA ASP A 166 -14.76 0.72 7.46
C ASP A 166 -14.96 0.71 8.97
N GLU A 167 -14.98 1.89 9.61
CA GLU A 167 -15.02 2.09 11.07
C GLU A 167 -13.83 1.46 11.83
N ASP A 168 -12.76 1.04 11.15
CA ASP A 168 -11.54 0.53 11.77
C ASP A 168 -10.48 1.64 11.85
N PRO A 169 -10.21 2.20 13.04
CA PRO A 169 -9.22 3.26 13.21
C PRO A 169 -7.77 2.82 12.92
N SER A 170 -7.51 1.52 12.79
CA SER A 170 -6.21 0.97 12.45
C SER A 170 -5.95 0.97 10.94
N ASN A 171 -7.00 0.96 10.11
CA ASN A 171 -6.90 1.03 8.66
C ASN A 171 -6.77 2.49 8.19
N ASN A 172 -5.53 2.98 8.12
CA ASN A 172 -5.21 4.37 7.76
C ASN A 172 -4.85 4.55 6.27
N THR A 173 -5.30 3.64 5.40
CA THR A 173 -5.07 3.74 3.95
C THR A 173 -5.89 4.87 3.33
N VAL A 174 -5.37 5.56 2.32
CA VAL A 174 -6.06 6.70 1.67
C VAL A 174 -7.47 6.34 1.22
N ASN A 175 -7.66 5.17 0.60
CA ASN A 175 -8.95 4.75 0.07
C ASN A 175 -10.02 4.54 1.16
N ASN A 176 -9.59 4.25 2.39
CA ASN A 176 -10.46 4.06 3.56
C ASN A 176 -10.81 5.37 4.29
N LEU A 177 -10.20 6.49 3.92
CA LEU A 177 -10.39 7.77 4.59
C LEU A 177 -11.22 8.73 3.73
N GLU A 178 -11.94 9.63 4.40
CA GLU A 178 -12.65 10.73 3.76
C GLU A 178 -12.81 11.92 4.71
N TRP A 179 -12.83 13.13 4.15
CA TRP A 179 -13.14 14.34 4.90
C TRP A 179 -14.65 14.43 5.14
N CYS A 180 -15.07 14.77 6.36
CA CYS A 180 -16.48 14.83 6.73
C CYS A 180 -16.79 15.94 7.75
N THR A 181 -18.08 16.26 7.90
CA THR A 181 -18.56 17.14 8.97
C THR A 181 -18.73 16.34 10.27
N GLY A 182 -18.65 17.02 11.43
CA GLY A 182 -18.89 16.36 12.72
C GLY A 182 -20.29 15.74 12.83
N ALA A 183 -21.30 16.40 12.26
CA ALA A 183 -22.66 15.86 12.19
C ALA A 183 -22.72 14.56 11.37
N TYR A 184 -22.04 14.52 10.22
CA TYR A 184 -21.93 13.31 9.41
C TYR A 184 -21.21 12.20 10.18
N ASN A 185 -20.09 12.50 10.84
CA ASN A 185 -19.33 11.50 11.59
C ASN A 185 -20.13 10.89 12.76
N LEU A 186 -20.91 11.72 13.47
CA LEU A 186 -21.82 11.26 14.51
C LEU A 186 -22.95 10.38 13.96
N TRP A 187 -23.55 10.80 12.84
CA TRP A 187 -24.57 9.99 12.16
C TRP A 187 -24.01 8.67 11.63
N TYR A 188 -22.82 8.71 11.02
CA TYR A 188 -22.16 7.55 10.44
C TYR A 188 -21.82 6.52 11.51
N SER A 189 -21.34 6.96 12.68
CA SER A 189 -21.03 6.09 13.81
C SER A 189 -22.26 5.64 14.62
N SER A 190 -23.47 6.06 14.24
CA SER A 190 -24.68 5.66 14.93
C SER A 190 -24.97 4.17 14.78
N LYS A 191 -25.49 3.55 15.86
CA LYS A 191 -25.81 2.11 15.90
C LYS A 191 -26.77 1.70 14.77
N ALA A 192 -27.79 2.52 14.52
CA ALA A 192 -28.80 2.24 13.50
C ALA A 192 -28.17 2.14 12.10
N GLU A 193 -27.31 3.09 11.73
CA GLU A 193 -26.68 3.09 10.41
C GLU A 193 -25.64 1.96 10.28
N ARG A 194 -24.90 1.67 11.36
CA ARG A 194 -23.96 0.55 11.41
C ARG A 194 -24.65 -0.80 11.18
N GLU A 195 -25.77 -1.03 11.84
CA GLU A 195 -26.57 -2.26 11.68
C GLU A 195 -27.18 -2.38 10.28
N LYS A 196 -27.56 -1.27 9.66
CA LYS A 196 -28.06 -1.23 8.28
C LYS A 196 -26.97 -1.64 7.29
N ARG A 197 -25.78 -1.04 7.36
CA ARG A 197 -24.64 -1.39 6.48
C ARG A 197 -24.19 -2.84 6.66
N LEU A 198 -24.24 -3.36 7.89
CA LEU A 198 -23.92 -4.76 8.16
C LEU A 198 -24.90 -5.70 7.47
N ARG A 199 -26.21 -5.38 7.49
CA ARG A 199 -27.23 -6.15 6.76
C ARG A 199 -26.98 -6.13 5.25
N GLU A 200 -26.69 -4.96 4.68
CA GLU A 200 -26.41 -4.81 3.25
C GLU A 200 -25.17 -5.60 2.81
N ARG A 201 -24.08 -5.59 3.60
CA ARG A 201 -22.87 -6.39 3.32
C ARG A 201 -23.09 -7.89 3.40
N LEU A 202 -23.95 -8.36 4.30
CA LEU A 202 -24.26 -9.79 4.42
C LEU A 202 -25.20 -10.28 3.31
N SER A 203 -25.90 -9.36 2.64
CA SER A 203 -26.81 -9.66 1.53
C SER A 203 -26.18 -9.59 0.13
N ALA A 204 -24.90 -9.20 0.01
CA ALA A 204 -24.17 -9.01 -1.25
C ALA A 204 -23.06 -10.06 -1.46
#